data_AF-A0A925VG24-F1
#
_entry.id   AF-A0A925VG24-F1
#
_cell.length_a   1.000
_cell.length_b   1.000
_cell.length_c   1.000
_cell.angle_alpha   90.00
_cell.angle_beta   90.00
_cell.angle_gamma   90.00
#
_symmetry.space_group_name_H-M   'P 1'
#
loop_
_entity.id
_entity.type
_entity.pdbx_description
1 polymer ?
#
loop_
_entity_poly.entity_id
_entity_poly.type
_entity_poly.pdbx_seq_one_letter_code
_entity_poly.pdbx_strand_id
1 'polypeptide(L)' 'RPTLALGLLKNALYQAQRLDLMGAIEYEARLQQRAIASDDHREGLAAFREKRPPHFTGR' A
#
# COMPACT_ATOMS: atom_id res chain seq x y z
N ARG A 1 -11.86 -4.05 -2.13
CA ARG A 1 -10.68 -3.94 -1.23
C ARG A 1 -9.46 -3.68 -2.10
N PRO A 2 -8.43 -2.94 -1.63
CA PRO A 2 -7.28 -2.58 -2.46
C PRO A 2 -6.25 -3.72 -2.50
N THR A 3 -6.48 -4.70 -3.37
CA THR A 3 -5.72 -5.96 -3.39
C THR A 3 -4.23 -5.77 -3.69
N LEU A 4 -3.87 -4.76 -4.49
CA LEU A 4 -2.48 -4.38 -4.72
C LEU A 4 -1.78 -3.99 -3.41
N ALA A 5 -2.35 -3.05 -2.64
CA ALA A 5 -1.79 -2.59 -1.38
C ALA A 5 -1.66 -3.74 -0.36
N LEU A 6 -2.66 -4.62 -0.29
CA LEU A 6 -2.61 -5.81 0.58
C LEU A 6 -1.49 -6.78 0.18
N GLY A 7 -1.28 -6.98 -1.13
CA GLY A 7 -0.19 -7.80 -1.64
C GLY A 7 1.20 -7.21 -1.34
N LEU A 8 1.34 -5.90 -1.50
CA LEU A 8 2.57 -5.17 -1.16
C LEU A 8 2.86 -5.27 0.35
N LEU A 9 1.86 -5.07 1.20
CA LEU A 9 2.01 -5.22 2.65
C LEU A 9 2.43 -6.65 3.03
N LYS A 10 1.80 -7.67 2.44
CA LYS A 10 2.19 -9.07 2.64
C LYS A 10 3.66 -9.30 2.29
N ASN A 11 4.13 -8.74 1.18
CA ASN A 11 5.54 -8.82 0.80
C ASN A 11 6.47 -8.07 1.76
N ALA A 12 6.07 -6.89 2.25
CA ALA A 12 6.81 -6.15 3.27
C ALA A 12 7.05 -7.00 4.53
N LEU A 13 5.98 -7.63 5.04
CA LEU A 13 6.04 -8.46 6.25
C LEU A 13 6.95 -9.68 6.07
N TYR A 14 6.91 -10.37 4.94
CA TYR A 14 7.82 -11.49 4.70
C TYR A 14 9.29 -11.07 4.58
N GLN A 15 9.55 -9.91 3.97
CA GLN A 15 10.92 -9.43 3.82
C GLN A 15 11.47 -8.87 5.12
N ALA A 16 10.65 -8.24 5.96
CA ALA A 16 11.04 -7.74 7.27
C ALA A 16 11.56 -8.85 8.20
N GLN A 17 11.16 -10.11 8.01
CA GLN A 17 11.70 -11.25 8.77
C GLN A 17 13.17 -11.56 8.46
N ARG A 18 13.71 -11.02 7.36
CA ARG A 18 15.06 -11.30 6.85
C ARG A 18 15.96 -10.07 6.80
N LEU A 19 15.42 -8.89 7.09
CA LEU A 19 16.12 -7.61 7.05
C LEU A 19 16.33 -7.11 8.47
N ASP A 20 17.34 -6.28 8.66
CA ASP A 20 17.43 -5.43 9.85
C ASP A 20 16.39 -4.30 9.77
N LEU A 21 16.27 -3.52 10.84
CA LEU A 21 15.27 -2.45 10.93
C LEU A 21 15.41 -1.44 9.78
N MET A 22 16.64 -1.02 9.47
CA MET A 22 16.88 -0.03 8.41
C MET A 22 16.54 -0.59 7.03
N GLY A 23 16.95 -1.81 6.73
CA GLY A 23 16.60 -2.48 5.48
C GLY A 23 15.10 -2.69 5.33
N ALA A 24 14.39 -3.02 6.41
CA ALA A 24 12.93 -3.16 6.40
C ALA A 24 12.23 -1.83 6.09
N ILE A 25 12.65 -0.72 6.71
CA ILE A 25 12.12 0.63 6.46
C ILE A 25 12.36 1.05 5.01
N GLU A 26 13.56 0.83 4.48
CA GLU A 26 13.86 1.14 3.08
C GLU A 26 13.00 0.31 2.11
N TYR A 27 12.81 -0.97 2.40
CA TYR A 27 11.99 -1.85 1.59
C TYR A 27 10.52 -1.42 1.62
N GLU A 28 9.98 -1.13 2.80
CA GLU A 28 8.63 -0.59 2.97
C GLU A 28 8.44 0.72 2.20
N ALA A 29 9.39 1.65 2.30
CA ALA A 29 9.33 2.93 1.59
C ALA A 29 9.18 2.74 0.07
N ARG A 30 9.93 1.80 -0.53
CA ARG A 30 9.81 1.48 -1.96
C ARG A 30 8.43 0.91 -2.32
N LEU A 31 7.89 0.02 -1.48
CA LEU A 31 6.55 -0.53 -1.71
C LEU A 31 5.46 0.53 -1.51
N GLN A 32 5.65 1.44 -0.57
CA GLN A 32 4.75 2.55 -0.30
C GLN A 32 4.68 3.51 -1.48
N GLN A 33 5.81 3.82 -2.14
CA GLN A 33 5.80 4.60 -3.39
C GLN A 33 4.91 3.98 -4.47
N ARG A 34 4.96 2.64 -4.62
CA ARG A 34 4.08 1.92 -5.55
C ARG A 34 2.62 1.97 -5.13
N ALA A 35 2.34 1.81 -3.83
CA ALA A 35 0.98 1.90 -3.31
C ALA A 35 0.39 3.31 -3.50
N ILE A 36 1.17 4.38 -3.27
CA ILE A 36 0.74 5.77 -3.46
C ILE A 36 0.41 6.07 -4.92
N ALA A 37 1.16 5.51 -5.86
CA ALA A 37 0.90 5.68 -7.29
C ALA A 37 -0.35 4.92 -7.81
N SER A 38 -0.97 4.06 -6.99
CA SER A 38 -2.11 3.24 -7.40
C SER A 38 -3.41 4.03 -7.56
N ASP A 39 -4.32 3.52 -8.39
CA ASP A 39 -5.66 4.10 -8.55
C ASP A 39 -6.45 3.97 -7.25
N ASP A 40 -6.29 2.86 -6.54
CA ASP A 40 -6.94 2.61 -5.26
C ASP A 40 -6.49 3.59 -4.17
N HIS A 41 -5.25 4.08 -4.20
CA HIS A 41 -4.82 5.13 -3.27
C HIS A 41 -5.52 6.46 -3.56
N ARG A 42 -5.58 6.85 -4.84
CA ARG A 42 -6.29 8.06 -5.28
C ARG A 42 -7.78 8.00 -4.92
N GLU A 43 -8.43 6.86 -5.18
CA GLU A 43 -9.82 6.61 -4.82
C GLU A 43 -10.04 6.62 -3.30
N GLY A 44 -9.15 6.00 -2.53
CA GLY A 44 -9.22 6.02 -1.07
C GLY A 44 -9.20 7.44 -0.51
N LEU A 45 -8.33 8.31 -1.04
CA LEU A 45 -8.28 9.72 -0.66
C LEU A 45 -9.53 10.50 -1.10
N ALA A 46 -10.02 10.28 -2.32
CA ALA A 46 -11.22 10.93 -2.82
C ALA A 46 -12.47 10.54 -1.99
N ALA A 47 -12.69 9.24 -1.82
CA ALA A 47 -13.80 8.69 -1.04
C ALA A 47 -13.78 9.18 0.43
N PHE A 48 -12.58 9.27 1.04
CA PHE A 48 -12.42 9.81 2.39
C PHE A 48 -12.83 11.29 2.47
N ARG A 49 -12.38 12.11 1.52
CA ARG A 49 -12.73 13.55 1.45
C ARG A 49 -14.22 13.76 1.21
N GLU A 50 -14.82 12.95 0.35
CA GLU A 50 -16.23 12.99 -0.03
C GLU A 50 -17.16 12.29 0.98
N LYS A 51 -16.60 11.65 2.02
CA LYS A 51 -17.35 10.88 3.04
C LYS A 51 -18.25 9.78 2.45
N ARG A 52 -17.81 9.15 1.36
CA ARG A 52 -18.50 8.03 0.72
C ARG A 52 -17.71 6.73 0.83
N PRO A 53 -18.34 5.56 0.63
CA PRO A 53 -17.61 4.31 0.51
C PRO A 53 -16.66 4.33 -0.70
N PRO A 54 -15.42 3.81 -0.57
CA PRO A 54 -14.48 3.70 -1.68
C PRO A 54 -14.81 2.53 -2.60
N HIS A 55 -14.57 2.70 -3.90
CA HIS A 55 -14.67 1.66 -4.93
C HIS A 55 -13.27 1.21 -5.41
N PHE A 56 -12.69 0.24 -4.70
CA PHE A 56 -11.38 -0.29 -5.05
C PHE A 56 -11.43 -1.32 -6.18
N THR A 57 -10.49 -1.21 -7.13
CA THR A 57 -10.35 -2.10 -8.30
C THR A 57 -9.11 -3.00 -8.25
N GLY A 58 -8.23 -2.80 -7.27
CA GLY A 58 -7.02 -3.61 -7.09
C GLY A 58 -5.84 -3.16 -7.95
N ARG A 59 -5.82 -1.91 -8.40
CA ARG A 59 -4.82 -1.33 -9.31
C ARG A 59 -4.26 -0.03 -8.76
#